data_AF-A0A218UQW7-F1
#
_entry.id   AF-A0A218UQW7-F1
#
_cell.length_a   1.000
_cell.length_b   1.000
_cell.length_c   1.000
_cell.angle_alpha   90.00
_cell.angle_beta   90.00
_cell.angle_gamma   90.00
#
_symmetry.space_group_name_H-M   'P 1'
#
loop_
_entity.id
_entity.type
_entity.pdbx_description
1 polymer ?
#
loop_
_entity_poly.entity_id
_entity_poly.type
_entity_poly.pdbx_seq_one_letter_code
_entity_poly.pdbx_strand_id
1 'polypeptide(L)'
;MAWSTAQDSPIFVPYLVAYINNFHDLVSGLETAFKVNTEELQKILAALTRNFTNIFLTKLRTKTQPLLKKILTKNWILAVERPDSLASAVSQFSAHLQHMREPLGQELLHEVHKYVVKEYVTQIIKPRWKMNRETRQQVSRKMSLEAAIIHSSLIDQGSHADWLLPVIDHIASIIGEKKKDKIKAYVKELCLDYPDIRKEHVLAILALRGLGRARRAAIFQQVHHTQESSDGGKGGTLFTEIDVPVICSCF
;
A
#
# COMPACT_ATOMS: atom_id res chain seq x y z
N MET A 1 12.46 16.77 -22.81
CA MET A 1 13.33 15.96 -21.93
C MET A 1 12.44 15.08 -21.07
N ALA A 2 12.48 13.76 -21.24
CA ALA A 2 11.66 12.85 -20.44
C ALA A 2 12.32 12.68 -19.05
N TRP A 3 11.91 13.49 -18.07
CA TRP A 3 12.39 13.42 -16.69
C TRP A 3 12.17 12.03 -16.05
N SER A 4 11.27 11.23 -16.61
CA SER A 4 11.01 9.85 -16.24
C SER A 4 12.19 8.89 -16.49
N THR A 5 13.13 9.24 -17.39
CA THR A 5 14.29 8.40 -17.72
C THR A 5 15.60 8.85 -17.05
N ALA A 6 15.57 9.93 -16.26
CA ALA A 6 16.74 10.41 -15.53
C ALA A 6 17.12 9.48 -14.39
N GLN A 7 18.43 9.28 -14.18
CA GLN A 7 18.99 8.45 -13.11
C GLN A 7 18.41 8.83 -11.74
N ASP A 8 18.03 7.83 -10.95
CA ASP A 8 17.53 8.07 -9.59
C ASP A 8 18.66 8.63 -8.72
N SER A 9 18.35 9.70 -8.00
CA SER A 9 19.27 10.41 -7.13
C SER A 9 18.60 10.63 -5.78
N PRO A 10 19.30 10.40 -4.65
CA PRO A 10 18.71 10.55 -3.32
C PRO A 10 18.26 11.98 -3.02
N ILE A 11 18.78 12.97 -3.75
CA ILE A 11 18.39 14.37 -3.61
C ILE A 11 17.13 14.74 -4.39
N PHE A 12 16.54 13.83 -5.18
CA PHE A 12 15.35 14.13 -5.99
C PHE A 12 14.19 14.67 -5.15
N VAL A 13 13.82 13.97 -4.07
CA VAL A 13 12.67 14.37 -3.23
C VAL A 13 12.93 15.66 -2.46
N PRO A 14 14.10 15.86 -1.80
CA PRO A 14 14.44 17.15 -1.21
C PRO A 14 14.28 18.34 -2.17
N TYR A 15 14.77 18.21 -3.42
CA TYR A 15 14.65 19.27 -4.41
C TYR A 15 13.20 19.49 -4.84
N LEU A 16 12.44 18.42 -5.07
CA LEU A 16 11.01 18.49 -5.39
C LEU A 16 10.25 19.31 -4.33
N VAL A 17 10.47 18.97 -3.06
CA VAL A 17 9.86 19.64 -1.90
C VAL A 17 10.26 21.11 -1.85
N ALA A 18 11.56 21.41 -1.96
CA ALA A 18 12.06 22.78 -1.92
C ALA A 18 11.48 23.64 -3.05
N TYR A 19 11.44 23.15 -4.29
CA TYR A 19 10.91 23.90 -5.43
C TYR A 19 9.42 24.18 -5.28
N ILE A 20 8.61 23.17 -4.94
CA ILE A 20 7.17 23.35 -4.78
C ILE A 20 6.89 24.37 -3.66
N ASN A 21 7.54 24.25 -2.51
CA ASN A 21 7.39 25.21 -1.41
C ASN A 21 7.76 26.63 -1.85
N ASN A 22 8.92 26.82 -2.47
CA ASN A 22 9.39 28.13 -2.92
C ASN A 22 8.46 28.77 -3.95
N PHE A 23 7.88 27.99 -4.87
CA PHE A 23 6.92 28.53 -5.84
C PHE A 23 5.62 28.98 -5.18
N HIS A 24 5.13 28.21 -4.20
CA HIS A 24 3.97 28.63 -3.42
C HIS A 24 4.26 29.91 -2.61
N ASP A 25 5.44 30.02 -2.01
CA ASP A 25 5.85 31.21 -1.26
C ASP A 25 6.00 32.43 -2.16
N LEU A 26 6.56 32.26 -3.36
CA LEU A 26 6.66 33.32 -4.36
C LEU A 26 5.27 33.83 -4.77
N VAL A 27 4.36 32.92 -5.14
CA VAL A 27 2.99 33.28 -5.54
C VAL A 27 2.27 34.00 -4.38
N SER A 28 2.37 33.47 -3.16
CA SER A 28 1.80 34.10 -1.97
C SER A 28 2.40 35.48 -1.70
N GLY A 29 3.71 35.66 -1.89
CA GLY A 29 4.39 36.95 -1.70
C GLY A 29 3.95 38.00 -2.72
N LEU A 30 3.85 37.63 -4.00
CA LEU A 30 3.37 38.50 -5.07
C LEU A 30 1.93 38.99 -4.82
N GLU A 31 1.06 38.10 -4.37
CA GLU A 31 -0.32 38.44 -4.05
C GLU A 31 -0.42 39.32 -2.80
N THR A 32 0.26 38.95 -1.72
CA THR A 32 0.09 39.61 -0.42
C THR A 32 0.85 40.93 -0.28
N ALA A 33 2.13 40.96 -0.69
CA ALA A 33 3.01 42.13 -0.53
C ALA A 33 2.90 43.10 -1.71
N PHE A 34 2.78 42.58 -2.92
CA PHE A 34 2.78 43.39 -4.14
C PHE A 34 1.37 43.60 -4.75
N LYS A 35 0.34 42.96 -4.19
CA LYS A 35 -1.07 43.06 -4.66
C LYS A 35 -1.24 42.73 -6.14
N VAL A 36 -0.43 41.80 -6.65
CA VAL A 36 -0.46 41.35 -8.05
C VAL A 36 -1.58 40.33 -8.24
N ASN A 37 -2.30 40.38 -9.36
CA ASN A 37 -3.18 39.28 -9.76
C ASN A 37 -2.34 38.05 -10.14
N THR A 38 -2.42 36.99 -9.36
CA THR A 38 -1.64 35.77 -9.50
C THR A 38 -2.42 34.58 -10.08
N GLU A 39 -3.65 34.77 -10.56
CA GLU A 39 -4.51 33.67 -11.04
C GLU A 39 -3.83 32.78 -12.09
N GLU A 40 -3.15 33.38 -13.07
CA GLU A 40 -2.47 32.62 -14.12
C GLU A 40 -1.24 31.87 -13.57
N LEU A 41 -0.50 32.48 -12.64
CA LEU A 41 0.63 31.83 -11.96
C LEU A 41 0.16 30.66 -11.09
N GLN A 42 -0.99 30.80 -10.41
CA GLN A 42 -1.59 29.72 -9.63
C GLN A 42 -1.98 28.52 -10.52
N LYS A 43 -2.55 28.77 -11.71
CA LYS A 43 -2.87 27.69 -12.68
C LYS A 43 -1.60 26.98 -13.17
N ILE A 44 -0.56 27.75 -13.51
CA ILE A 44 0.73 27.19 -13.93
C ILE A 44 1.35 26.36 -12.81
N LEU A 45 1.32 26.87 -11.57
CA LEU A 45 1.85 26.16 -10.40
C LEU A 45 1.07 24.87 -10.14
N ALA A 46 -0.26 24.88 -10.21
CA ALA A 46 -1.07 23.68 -10.05
C ALA A 46 -0.73 22.61 -11.11
N ALA A 47 -0.56 23.02 -12.38
CA ALA A 47 -0.15 22.11 -13.44
C ALA A 47 1.27 21.55 -13.22
N LEU A 48 2.20 22.40 -12.78
CA LEU A 48 3.58 22.00 -12.46
C LEU A 48 3.62 21.02 -11.28
N THR A 49 2.90 21.31 -10.20
CA THR A 49 2.77 20.44 -9.02
C THR A 49 2.21 19.09 -9.42
N ARG A 50 1.14 19.04 -10.22
CA ARG A 50 0.59 17.77 -10.72
C ARG A 50 1.61 16.98 -11.54
N ASN A 51 2.36 17.63 -12.42
CA ASN A 51 3.39 16.98 -13.24
C ASN A 51 4.52 16.41 -12.36
N PHE A 52 4.96 17.17 -11.37
CA PHE A 52 5.98 16.76 -10.41
C PHE A 52 5.53 15.59 -9.54
N THR A 53 4.30 15.62 -9.04
CA THR A 53 3.68 14.49 -8.31
C THR A 53 3.62 13.23 -9.19
N ASN A 54 3.22 13.35 -10.46
CA ASN A 54 3.20 12.20 -11.38
C ASN A 54 4.60 11.60 -11.60
N ILE A 55 5.62 12.44 -11.77
CA ILE A 55 7.02 12.00 -11.91
C ILE A 55 7.49 11.31 -10.63
N PHE A 56 7.20 11.91 -9.47
CA PHE A 56 7.51 11.35 -8.16
C PHE A 56 6.92 9.94 -8.00
N LEU A 57 5.61 9.78 -8.25
CA LEU A 57 4.93 8.48 -8.14
C LEU A 57 5.48 7.45 -9.14
N THR A 58 5.85 7.89 -10.35
CA THR A 58 6.47 7.02 -11.36
C THR A 58 7.83 6.50 -10.91
N LYS A 59 8.66 7.37 -10.30
CA LYS A 59 9.97 6.99 -9.76
C LYS A 59 9.82 6.06 -8.55
N LEU A 60 8.91 6.37 -7.63
CA LEU A 60 8.57 5.50 -6.50
C LEU A 60 8.18 4.10 -6.99
N ARG A 61 7.27 4.02 -7.97
CA ARG A 61 6.83 2.75 -8.57
C ARG A 61 7.98 1.99 -9.18
N THR A 62 8.81 2.66 -9.97
CA THR A 62 9.98 2.06 -10.62
C THR A 62 10.95 1.45 -9.60
N LYS A 63 11.20 2.15 -8.50
CA LYS A 63 12.10 1.69 -7.43
C LYS A 63 11.52 0.54 -6.60
N THR A 64 10.23 0.60 -6.28
CA THR A 64 9.58 -0.33 -5.34
C THR A 64 9.03 -1.59 -6.01
N GLN A 65 8.57 -1.52 -7.26
CA GLN A 65 7.96 -2.65 -7.98
C GLN A 65 8.83 -3.92 -8.02
N PRO A 66 10.15 -3.85 -8.32
CA PRO A 66 11.00 -5.04 -8.30
C PRO A 66 11.10 -5.68 -6.91
N LEU A 67 11.01 -4.90 -5.83
CA LEU A 67 11.03 -5.39 -4.45
C LEU A 67 9.69 -6.02 -4.07
N LEU A 68 8.58 -5.37 -4.44
CA LEU A 68 7.22 -5.86 -4.22
C LEU A 68 6.98 -7.18 -4.95
N LYS A 69 7.40 -7.32 -6.21
CA LYS A 69 7.28 -8.55 -7.00
C LYS A 69 8.03 -9.77 -6.41
N LYS A 70 8.94 -9.56 -5.46
CA LYS A 70 9.65 -10.65 -4.77
C LYS A 70 8.83 -11.24 -3.64
N ILE A 71 7.82 -10.53 -3.12
CA ILE A 71 6.97 -11.01 -2.02
C ILE A 71 6.43 -12.41 -2.35
N LEU A 72 6.51 -13.34 -1.39
CA LEU A 72 6.16 -14.77 -1.53
C LEU A 72 6.98 -15.62 -2.51
N THR A 73 8.07 -15.09 -3.09
CA THR A 73 9.05 -15.93 -3.80
C THR A 73 9.89 -16.74 -2.80
N LYS A 74 10.51 -17.84 -3.25
CA LYS A 74 11.42 -18.64 -2.41
C LYS A 74 12.56 -17.79 -1.83
N ASN A 75 13.14 -16.90 -2.61
CA ASN A 75 14.23 -16.02 -2.18
C ASN A 75 13.78 -15.04 -1.10
N TRP A 76 12.58 -14.46 -1.23
CA TRP A 76 12.01 -13.58 -0.20
C TRP A 76 11.76 -14.34 1.10
N ILE A 77 11.24 -15.56 1.03
CA ILE A 77 10.99 -16.40 2.23
C ILE A 77 12.31 -16.72 2.93
N LEU A 78 13.30 -17.20 2.19
CA LEU A 78 14.60 -17.62 2.73
C LEU A 78 15.54 -16.47 3.08
N ALA A 79 15.17 -15.22 2.75
CA ALA A 79 15.97 -14.02 2.99
C ALA A 79 17.41 -14.10 2.41
N VAL A 80 17.56 -14.73 1.24
CA VAL A 80 18.86 -15.02 0.61
C VAL A 80 19.42 -13.81 -0.16
N GLU A 81 18.68 -12.69 -0.25
CA GLU A 81 19.04 -11.54 -1.10
C GLU A 81 19.52 -10.30 -0.30
N ARG A 82 20.16 -9.39 -1.05
CA ARG A 82 20.83 -8.12 -0.65
C ARG A 82 20.01 -7.20 0.29
N PRO A 83 20.69 -6.26 0.99
CA PRO A 83 20.12 -5.41 2.05
C PRO A 83 19.08 -4.35 1.61
N ASP A 84 18.83 -4.15 0.32
CA ASP A 84 17.85 -3.16 -0.15
C ASP A 84 16.42 -3.62 0.18
N SER A 85 15.90 -3.15 1.31
CA SER A 85 14.56 -3.46 1.78
C SER A 85 13.52 -2.56 1.12
N LEU A 86 12.29 -3.10 0.97
CA LEU A 86 11.13 -2.33 0.53
C LEU A 86 10.94 -1.08 1.41
N ALA A 87 11.09 -1.22 2.73
CA ALA A 87 10.97 -0.12 3.67
C ALA A 87 11.98 1.01 3.40
N SER A 88 13.25 0.68 3.12
CA SER A 88 14.27 1.67 2.78
C SER A 88 13.93 2.39 1.46
N ALA A 89 13.50 1.66 0.44
CA ALA A 89 13.09 2.24 -0.83
C ALA A 89 11.86 3.16 -0.69
N VAL A 90 10.89 2.82 0.15
CA VAL A 90 9.73 3.69 0.45
C VAL A 90 10.18 4.93 1.22
N SER A 91 11.01 4.76 2.25
CA SER A 91 11.50 5.86 3.11
C SER A 91 12.31 6.91 2.33
N GLN A 92 13.10 6.49 1.33
CA GLN A 92 13.80 7.41 0.42
C GLN A 92 12.85 8.38 -0.30
N PHE A 93 11.58 7.99 -0.50
CA PHE A 93 10.57 8.82 -1.14
C PHE A 93 9.69 9.58 -0.15
N SER A 94 9.39 9.00 1.00
CA SER A 94 8.41 9.56 1.94
C SER A 94 9.03 10.47 3.00
N ALA A 95 10.28 10.25 3.41
CA ALA A 95 10.88 10.92 4.58
C ALA A 95 10.91 12.45 4.49
N HIS A 96 11.04 13.00 3.28
CA HIS A 96 11.11 14.45 3.08
C HIS A 96 9.74 15.10 2.82
N LEU A 97 8.67 14.31 2.65
CA LEU A 97 7.32 14.83 2.40
C LEU A 97 6.76 15.60 3.60
N GLN A 98 7.18 15.28 4.82
CA GLN A 98 6.84 16.03 6.04
C GLN A 98 7.32 17.50 6.01
N HIS A 99 8.25 17.84 5.11
CA HIS A 99 8.73 19.21 4.92
C HIS A 99 8.04 19.92 3.75
N MET A 100 7.17 19.21 3.02
CA MET A 100 6.35 19.82 1.97
C MET A 100 5.20 20.59 2.60
N ARG A 101 4.83 21.70 1.96
CA ARG A 101 3.72 22.53 2.40
C ARG A 101 2.42 21.72 2.48
N GLU A 102 1.67 21.92 3.56
CA GLU A 102 0.34 21.33 3.74
C GLU A 102 -0.72 22.04 2.89
N PRO A 103 -1.75 21.33 2.37
CA PRO A 103 -2.04 19.90 2.59
C PRO A 103 -1.30 18.93 1.65
N LEU A 104 -0.51 19.45 0.71
CA LEU A 104 0.08 18.65 -0.37
C LEU A 104 1.05 17.57 0.14
N GLY A 105 1.84 17.89 1.16
CA GLY A 105 2.74 16.93 1.81
C GLY A 105 2.00 15.72 2.38
N GLN A 106 0.95 15.98 3.17
CA GLN A 106 0.09 14.95 3.74
C GLN A 106 -0.64 14.13 2.66
N GLU A 107 -1.20 14.78 1.64
CA GLU A 107 -1.90 14.11 0.54
C GLU A 107 -0.96 13.15 -0.21
N LEU A 108 0.24 13.62 -0.58
CA LEU A 108 1.21 12.79 -1.28
C LEU A 108 1.70 11.64 -0.40
N LEU A 109 1.91 11.88 0.90
CA LEU A 109 2.31 10.83 1.84
C LEU A 109 1.20 9.78 2.02
N HIS A 110 -0.07 10.20 2.03
CA HIS A 110 -1.22 9.29 1.99
C HIS A 110 -1.21 8.43 0.71
N GLU A 111 -0.96 9.03 -0.46
CA GLU A 111 -0.87 8.30 -1.72
C GLU A 111 0.28 7.28 -1.72
N VAL A 112 1.44 7.63 -1.17
CA VAL A 112 2.57 6.70 -1.00
C VAL A 112 2.16 5.51 -0.13
N HIS A 113 1.55 5.78 1.03
CA HIS A 113 1.11 4.76 1.97
C HIS A 113 0.11 3.80 1.32
N LYS A 114 -0.95 4.36 0.70
CA LYS A 114 -1.98 3.58 -0.01
C LYS A 114 -1.38 2.75 -1.15
N TYR A 115 -0.48 3.32 -1.94
CA TYR A 115 0.19 2.61 -3.03
C TYR A 115 0.97 1.39 -2.54
N VAL A 116 1.82 1.55 -1.52
CA VAL A 116 2.69 0.47 -1.02
C VAL A 116 1.84 -0.67 -0.47
N VAL A 117 0.84 -0.37 0.35
CA VAL A 117 -0.06 -1.37 0.95
C VAL A 117 -0.86 -2.09 -0.12
N LYS A 118 -1.45 -1.34 -1.05
CA LYS A 118 -2.22 -1.91 -2.16
C LYS A 118 -1.39 -2.88 -3.00
N GLU A 119 -0.18 -2.47 -3.38
CA GLU A 119 0.70 -3.31 -4.19
C GLU A 119 1.20 -4.53 -3.40
N TYR A 120 1.50 -4.37 -2.10
CA TYR A 120 1.87 -5.47 -1.23
C TYR A 120 0.75 -6.54 -1.20
N VAL A 121 -0.50 -6.13 -0.93
CA VAL A 121 -1.68 -7.03 -0.96
C VAL A 121 -1.88 -7.65 -2.33
N THR A 122 -1.71 -6.86 -3.40
CA THR A 122 -1.79 -7.35 -4.79
C THR A 122 -0.81 -8.48 -5.07
N GLN A 123 0.42 -8.41 -4.55
CA GLN A 123 1.41 -9.48 -4.70
C GLN A 123 1.06 -10.71 -3.85
N ILE A 124 0.51 -10.51 -2.65
CA ILE A 124 0.07 -11.60 -1.77
C ILE A 124 -1.04 -12.44 -2.42
N ILE A 125 -2.03 -11.81 -3.04
CA ILE A 125 -3.23 -12.51 -3.57
C ILE A 125 -3.01 -13.14 -4.97
N LYS A 126 -1.82 -13.02 -5.55
CA LYS A 126 -1.42 -13.64 -6.83
C LYS A 126 -0.70 -15.01 -6.73
N PRO A 127 -0.77 -15.80 -5.64
CA PRO A 127 0.23 -16.82 -5.40
C PRO A 127 0.07 -18.02 -6.33
N ARG A 128 1.23 -18.56 -6.72
CA ARG A 128 1.39 -19.53 -7.81
C ARG A 128 1.71 -20.94 -7.31
N TRP A 129 1.76 -21.16 -6.00
CA TRP A 129 2.21 -22.41 -5.40
C TRP A 129 1.65 -22.64 -3.98
N LYS A 130 1.65 -23.90 -3.53
CA LYS A 130 1.17 -24.30 -2.20
C LYS A 130 2.32 -24.32 -1.20
N MET A 131 2.14 -23.65 -0.07
CA MET A 131 3.12 -23.63 1.03
C MET A 131 2.81 -24.70 2.07
N ASN A 132 3.84 -25.32 2.65
CA ASN A 132 3.69 -26.20 3.82
C ASN A 132 3.43 -25.37 5.10
N ARG A 133 3.26 -26.04 6.25
CA ARG A 133 2.88 -25.37 7.50
C ARG A 133 3.96 -24.44 8.00
N GLU A 134 5.20 -24.89 7.97
CA GLU A 134 6.38 -24.20 8.46
C GLU A 134 6.63 -22.93 7.64
N THR A 135 6.57 -23.06 6.31
CA THR A 135 6.66 -21.94 5.36
C THR A 135 5.56 -20.90 5.61
N ARG A 136 4.30 -21.32 5.84
CA ARG A 136 3.22 -20.37 6.14
C ARG A 136 3.45 -19.58 7.42
N GLN A 137 4.01 -20.21 8.46
CA GLN A 137 4.36 -19.50 9.69
C GLN A 137 5.52 -18.51 9.49
N GLN A 138 6.51 -18.87 8.67
CA GLN A 138 7.60 -17.97 8.30
C GLN A 138 7.10 -16.77 7.50
N VAL A 139 6.26 -17.02 6.49
CA VAL A 139 5.61 -16.00 5.65
C VAL A 139 4.77 -15.05 6.51
N SER A 140 3.91 -15.58 7.36
CA SER A 140 3.08 -14.81 8.30
C SER A 140 3.92 -13.86 9.16
N ARG A 141 4.96 -14.38 9.83
CA ARG A 141 5.84 -13.53 10.66
C ARG A 141 6.59 -12.46 9.85
N LYS A 142 7.07 -12.82 8.67
CA LYS A 142 7.81 -11.89 7.81
C LYS A 142 6.91 -10.78 7.27
N MET A 143 5.69 -11.12 6.85
CA MET A 143 4.68 -10.14 6.42
C MET A 143 4.38 -9.13 7.53
N SER A 144 4.10 -9.61 8.74
CA SER A 144 3.81 -8.72 9.86
C SER A 144 4.99 -7.83 10.23
N LEU A 145 6.22 -8.36 10.20
CA LEU A 145 7.41 -7.54 10.46
C LEU A 145 7.61 -6.45 9.39
N GLU A 146 7.52 -6.81 8.10
CA GLU A 146 7.68 -5.83 7.01
C GLU A 146 6.56 -4.78 7.05
N ALA A 147 5.32 -5.20 7.29
CA ALA A 147 4.19 -4.30 7.46
C ALA A 147 4.43 -3.31 8.60
N ALA A 148 4.78 -3.81 9.80
CA ALA A 148 5.05 -2.97 10.96
C ALA A 148 6.12 -1.91 10.67
N ILE A 149 7.25 -2.29 10.04
CA ILE A 149 8.33 -1.36 9.71
C ILE A 149 7.87 -0.29 8.71
N ILE A 150 7.16 -0.69 7.64
CA ILE A 150 6.69 0.24 6.61
C ILE A 150 5.66 1.20 7.19
N HIS A 151 4.68 0.67 7.92
CA HIS A 151 3.62 1.47 8.50
C HIS A 151 4.16 2.44 9.54
N SER A 152 4.95 1.97 10.53
CA SER A 152 5.50 2.86 11.56
C SER A 152 6.32 3.98 10.93
N SER A 153 7.15 3.66 9.94
CA SER A 153 7.95 4.68 9.23
C SER A 153 7.08 5.73 8.55
N LEU A 154 5.94 5.36 7.96
CA LEU A 154 5.05 6.30 7.27
C LEU A 154 4.21 7.12 8.25
N ILE A 155 3.78 6.53 9.37
CA ILE A 155 3.07 7.25 10.44
C ILE A 155 4.01 8.26 11.12
N ASP A 156 5.25 7.86 11.44
CA ASP A 156 6.27 8.74 12.02
C ASP A 156 6.60 9.93 11.10
N GLN A 157 6.39 9.78 9.79
CA GLN A 157 6.57 10.81 8.77
C GLN A 157 5.32 11.68 8.55
N GLY A 158 4.22 11.46 9.29
CA GLY A 158 3.01 12.27 9.24
C GLY A 158 1.85 11.67 8.43
N SER A 159 1.89 10.39 8.06
CA SER A 159 0.76 9.78 7.35
C SER A 159 -0.43 9.59 8.30
N HIS A 160 -1.63 9.93 7.85
CA HIS A 160 -2.89 9.71 8.59
C HIS A 160 -3.65 8.46 8.13
N ALA A 161 -3.00 7.58 7.36
CA ALA A 161 -3.65 6.39 6.81
C ALA A 161 -3.55 5.17 7.77
N ASP A 162 -3.79 5.39 9.07
CA ASP A 162 -3.72 4.34 10.11
C ASP A 162 -4.66 3.16 9.82
N TRP A 163 -5.77 3.42 9.13
CA TRP A 163 -6.72 2.39 8.71
C TRP A 163 -6.12 1.36 7.71
N LEU A 164 -4.98 1.66 7.08
CA LEU A 164 -4.26 0.73 6.22
C LEU A 164 -3.37 -0.24 7.00
N LEU A 165 -3.06 0.03 8.28
CA LEU A 165 -2.17 -0.79 9.11
C LEU A 165 -2.65 -2.25 9.21
N PRO A 166 -3.93 -2.54 9.50
CA PRO A 166 -4.34 -3.91 9.81
C PRO A 166 -4.34 -4.89 8.62
N VAL A 167 -4.48 -4.45 7.37
CA VAL A 167 -4.77 -5.38 6.24
C VAL A 167 -3.71 -6.46 6.04
N ILE A 168 -2.42 -6.09 6.08
CA ILE A 168 -1.34 -7.06 5.85
C ILE A 168 -1.27 -8.03 7.04
N ASP A 169 -1.49 -7.54 8.26
CA ASP A 169 -1.50 -8.34 9.49
C ASP A 169 -2.69 -9.29 9.58
N HIS A 170 -3.88 -8.85 9.15
CA HIS A 170 -5.05 -9.72 9.00
C HIS A 170 -4.75 -10.89 8.06
N ILE A 171 -4.20 -10.57 6.88
CA ILE A 171 -3.85 -11.59 5.89
C ILE A 171 -2.73 -12.51 6.43
N ALA A 172 -1.72 -11.96 7.10
CA ALA A 172 -0.64 -12.72 7.73
C ALA A 172 -1.18 -13.68 8.80
N SER A 173 -2.13 -13.22 9.63
CA SER A 173 -2.79 -14.01 10.66
C SER A 173 -3.59 -15.15 10.06
N ILE A 174 -4.34 -14.91 8.97
CA ILE A 174 -5.05 -15.95 8.23
C ILE A 174 -4.07 -17.01 7.70
N ILE A 175 -2.95 -16.60 7.08
CA ILE A 175 -1.94 -17.49 6.50
C ILE A 175 -1.25 -18.36 7.57
N GLY A 176 -0.89 -17.77 8.71
CA GLY A 176 -0.13 -18.44 9.77
C GLY A 176 -0.97 -19.34 10.68
N GLU A 177 -2.28 -19.08 10.79
CA GLU A 177 -3.15 -19.74 11.77
C GLU A 177 -3.46 -21.19 11.40
N LYS A 178 -3.48 -22.08 12.40
CA LYS A 178 -3.67 -23.52 12.29
C LYS A 178 -5.11 -23.94 12.60
N LYS A 179 -5.76 -23.28 13.57
CA LYS A 179 -7.08 -23.60 14.09
C LYS A 179 -8.17 -23.07 13.15
N LYS A 180 -9.10 -23.95 12.76
CA LYS A 180 -10.17 -23.61 11.79
C LYS A 180 -11.01 -22.43 12.26
N ASP A 181 -11.41 -22.43 13.53
CA ASP A 181 -12.34 -21.42 14.04
C ASP A 181 -11.66 -20.05 14.16
N LYS A 182 -10.36 -20.02 14.48
CA LYS A 182 -9.56 -18.79 14.44
C LYS A 182 -9.39 -18.23 13.04
N ILE A 183 -9.18 -19.09 12.02
CA ILE A 183 -9.14 -18.64 10.63
C ILE A 183 -10.44 -17.93 10.26
N LYS A 184 -11.60 -18.46 10.67
CA LYS A 184 -12.89 -17.81 10.42
C LYS A 184 -13.00 -16.45 11.11
N ALA A 185 -12.53 -16.35 12.36
CA ALA A 185 -12.51 -15.10 13.11
C ALA A 185 -11.67 -14.03 12.39
N TYR A 186 -10.45 -14.35 11.98
CA TYR A 186 -9.60 -13.41 11.24
C TYR A 186 -10.17 -13.00 9.87
N VAL A 187 -10.84 -13.93 9.17
CA VAL A 187 -11.55 -13.56 7.92
C VAL A 187 -12.70 -12.61 8.21
N LYS A 188 -13.44 -12.82 9.30
CA LYS A 188 -14.52 -11.92 9.71
C LYS A 188 -13.97 -10.54 10.07
N GLU A 189 -12.91 -10.46 10.85
CA GLU A 189 -12.25 -9.19 11.20
C GLU A 189 -11.76 -8.46 9.94
N LEU A 190 -11.09 -9.15 9.02
CA LEU A 190 -10.67 -8.57 7.73
C LEU A 190 -11.86 -7.99 6.94
N CYS A 191 -12.97 -8.72 6.86
CA CYS A 191 -14.15 -8.25 6.12
C CYS A 191 -14.92 -7.13 6.83
N LEU A 192 -14.78 -6.99 8.14
CA LEU A 192 -15.37 -5.88 8.91
C LEU A 192 -14.53 -4.61 8.74
N ASP A 193 -13.20 -4.72 8.84
CA ASP A 193 -12.29 -3.59 8.73
C ASP A 193 -12.17 -3.08 7.28
N TYR A 194 -12.38 -3.97 6.29
CA TYR A 194 -12.31 -3.66 4.86
C TYR A 194 -13.59 -4.13 4.14
N PRO A 195 -14.71 -3.39 4.26
CA PRO A 195 -16.00 -3.80 3.70
C PRO A 195 -16.02 -3.83 2.18
N ASP A 196 -15.04 -3.22 1.51
CA ASP A 196 -14.89 -3.26 0.06
C ASP A 196 -14.19 -4.53 -0.47
N ILE A 197 -13.81 -5.45 0.43
CA ILE A 197 -13.23 -6.74 0.06
C ILE A 197 -14.25 -7.63 -0.65
N ARG A 198 -13.91 -8.03 -1.88
CA ARG A 198 -14.74 -8.95 -2.68
C ARG A 198 -14.47 -10.41 -2.33
N LYS A 199 -15.45 -11.26 -2.62
CA LYS A 199 -15.40 -12.72 -2.45
C LYS A 199 -14.12 -13.33 -3.02
N GLU A 200 -13.72 -12.90 -4.21
CA GLU A 200 -12.57 -13.41 -4.93
C GLU A 200 -11.27 -13.16 -4.16
N HIS A 201 -11.12 -11.99 -3.53
CA HIS A 201 -9.97 -11.67 -2.68
C HIS A 201 -9.91 -12.62 -1.48
N VAL A 202 -11.02 -12.81 -0.77
CA VAL A 202 -11.11 -13.72 0.38
C VAL A 202 -10.76 -15.15 -0.03
N LEU A 203 -11.32 -15.62 -1.15
CA LEU A 203 -11.04 -16.97 -1.65
C LEU A 203 -9.58 -17.16 -2.05
N ALA A 204 -8.90 -16.12 -2.55
CA ALA A 204 -7.48 -16.17 -2.88
C ALA A 204 -6.59 -16.17 -1.63
N ILE A 205 -6.92 -15.37 -0.61
CA ILE A 205 -6.23 -15.38 0.69
C ILE A 205 -6.36 -16.77 1.34
N LEU A 206 -7.56 -17.38 1.31
CA LEU A 206 -7.76 -18.73 1.81
C LEU A 206 -7.08 -19.80 0.94
N ALA A 207 -6.88 -19.53 -0.35
CA ALA A 207 -6.11 -20.40 -1.25
C ALA A 207 -4.63 -20.37 -0.88
N LEU A 208 -4.09 -19.17 -0.64
CA LEU A 208 -2.72 -18.95 -0.17
C LEU A 208 -2.47 -19.64 1.17
N ARG A 209 -3.46 -19.60 2.06
CA ARG A 209 -3.44 -20.39 3.30
C ARG A 209 -3.36 -21.90 3.02
N GLY A 210 -3.74 -22.38 1.84
CA GLY A 210 -3.68 -23.79 1.46
C GLY A 210 -4.96 -24.57 1.77
N LEU A 211 -6.12 -23.89 1.84
CA LEU A 211 -7.41 -24.56 2.03
C LEU A 211 -8.01 -25.01 0.68
N GLY A 212 -8.56 -26.24 0.66
CA GLY A 212 -9.27 -26.77 -0.52
C GLY A 212 -10.57 -26.02 -0.82
N ARG A 213 -11.05 -26.11 -2.08
CA ARG A 213 -12.21 -25.35 -2.61
C ARG A 213 -13.44 -25.37 -1.71
N ALA A 214 -13.92 -26.57 -1.32
CA ALA A 214 -15.11 -26.71 -0.48
C ALA A 214 -14.97 -26.00 0.87
N ARG A 215 -13.78 -26.08 1.48
CA ARG A 215 -13.51 -25.44 2.77
C ARG A 215 -13.45 -23.92 2.66
N ARG A 216 -12.92 -23.39 1.56
CA ARG A 216 -12.92 -21.94 1.28
C ARG A 216 -14.33 -21.40 1.14
N ALA A 217 -15.17 -22.08 0.34
CA ALA A 217 -16.57 -21.72 0.17
C ALA A 217 -17.35 -21.74 1.49
N ALA A 218 -17.18 -22.79 2.30
CA ALA A 218 -17.84 -22.91 3.59
C ALA A 218 -17.44 -21.81 4.60
N ILE A 219 -16.15 -21.43 4.63
CA ILE A 219 -15.70 -20.32 5.49
C ILE A 219 -16.30 -19.00 5.02
N PHE A 220 -16.26 -18.71 3.72
CA PHE A 220 -16.83 -17.47 3.17
C PHE A 220 -18.33 -17.35 3.44
N GLN A 221 -19.12 -18.40 3.17
CA GLN A 221 -20.57 -18.40 3.43
C GLN A 221 -20.89 -18.10 4.89
N GLN A 222 -20.16 -18.73 5.83
CA GLN A 222 -20.38 -18.52 7.26
C GLN A 222 -20.05 -17.10 7.71
N VAL A 223 -18.98 -16.50 7.19
CA VAL A 223 -18.60 -15.11 7.50
C VAL A 223 -19.64 -14.14 6.93
N HIS A 224 -20.06 -14.34 5.67
CA HIS A 224 -21.01 -13.46 5.00
C HIS A 224 -22.41 -13.46 5.64
N HIS A 225 -22.92 -14.64 6.02
CA HIS A 225 -24.18 -14.73 6.78
C HIS A 225 -24.15 -13.99 8.12
N THR A 226 -22.96 -13.72 8.67
CA THR A 226 -22.80 -12.98 9.92
C THR A 226 -22.73 -11.46 9.70
N GLN A 227 -22.51 -10.99 8.46
CA GLN A 227 -22.29 -9.58 8.14
C GLN A 227 -23.54 -8.81 7.66
N GLU A 228 -24.64 -9.48 7.32
CA GLU A 228 -25.89 -8.84 6.83
C GLU A 228 -26.62 -7.94 7.87
N SER A 229 -25.95 -7.53 8.95
CA SER A 229 -26.51 -6.72 10.05
C SER A 229 -25.70 -5.47 10.44
N SER A 230 -24.63 -5.11 9.75
CA SER A 230 -23.89 -3.86 10.02
C SER A 230 -24.06 -2.85 8.89
N ASP A 231 -24.67 -1.71 9.22
CA ASP A 231 -24.81 -0.54 8.36
C ASP A 231 -23.44 -0.02 7.89
N GLY A 232 -23.33 0.28 6.60
CA GLY A 232 -22.07 0.51 5.90
C GLY A 232 -21.38 1.79 6.33
N GLY A 233 -20.42 1.69 7.25
CA GLY A 233 -19.54 2.79 7.60
C GLY A 233 -18.72 3.27 6.39
N LYS A 234 -18.49 4.59 6.31
CA LYS A 234 -17.57 5.25 5.36
C LYS A 234 -16.12 4.81 5.60
N GLY A 235 -15.79 3.57 5.25
CA GLY A 235 -14.42 3.04 5.24
C GLY A 235 -13.66 3.51 4.00
N GLY A 236 -12.34 3.68 4.12
CA GLY A 236 -11.47 3.96 2.97
C GLY A 236 -11.53 2.83 1.92
N THR A 237 -11.33 3.17 0.65
CA THR A 237 -11.33 2.18 -0.45
C THR A 237 -9.92 1.60 -0.63
N LEU A 238 -9.76 0.27 -0.53
CA LEU A 238 -8.50 -0.43 -0.76
C LEU A 238 -8.69 -1.57 -1.77
N PHE A 239 -9.56 -2.52 -1.46
CA PHE A 239 -9.79 -3.70 -2.27
C PHE A 239 -10.56 -3.41 -3.56
N THR A 240 -11.33 -2.33 -3.66
CA THR A 240 -11.92 -1.92 -4.94
C THR A 240 -10.85 -1.64 -6.00
N GLU A 241 -9.68 -1.15 -5.59
CA GLU A 241 -8.55 -0.81 -6.47
C GLU A 241 -7.58 -1.98 -6.70
N ILE A 242 -7.81 -3.12 -6.05
CA ILE A 242 -7.02 -4.33 -6.22
C ILE A 242 -7.77 -5.24 -7.18
N ASP A 243 -7.14 -5.64 -8.28
CA ASP A 243 -7.76 -6.56 -9.23
C ASP A 243 -8.07 -7.91 -8.59
N VAL A 244 -9.25 -8.47 -8.90
CA VAL A 244 -9.57 -9.83 -8.48
C VAL A 244 -8.57 -10.81 -9.10
N PRO A 245 -8.03 -11.74 -8.31
CA PRO A 245 -7.14 -12.76 -8.85
C PRO A 245 -7.95 -13.72 -9.73
N VAL A 246 -7.41 -14.06 -10.90
CA VAL A 246 -7.96 -15.14 -11.73
C VAL A 246 -7.73 -16.44 -10.99
N ILE A 247 -8.74 -16.91 -10.26
CA ILE A 247 -8.71 -18.22 -9.61
C ILE A 247 -8.85 -19.24 -10.74
N CYS A 248 -7.72 -19.70 -11.30
CA CYS A 248 -7.74 -20.85 -12.21
C CYS A 248 -8.42 -22.01 -11.48
N SER A 249 -9.56 -22.44 -12.01
CA SER A 249 -10.42 -23.50 -11.50
C SER A 249 -9.82 -24.91 -11.60
N CYS A 250 -8.55 -25.01 -11.99
CA CYS A 250 -7.82 -26.25 -12.18
C CYS A 250 -6.86 -26.47 -10.99
N PHE A 251 -6.82 -27.71 -10.49
CA PHE A 251 -6.09 -28.25 -9.32
C PHE A 251 -6.88 -28.27 -7.99
#